data_AF-A0AA41Q5H5-F1
#
_entry.id   AF-A0AA41Q5H5-F1
#
_cell.length_a   1.000
_cell.length_b   1.000
_cell.length_c   1.000
_cell.angle_alpha   90.00
_cell.angle_beta   90.00
_cell.angle_gamma   90.00
#
_symmetry.space_group_name_H-M   'P 1'
#
loop_
_entity.id
_entity.type
_entity.pdbx_description
1 polymer ?
#
loop_
_entity_poly.entity_id
_entity_poly.type
_entity_poly.pdbx_seq_one_letter_code
_entity_poly.pdbx_strand_id
1 'polypeptide(L)'
;MDSENWGGIPTTNARLIGEWLQALRERGITPGVVTTASEWNTICGNSDRHSSCRLWDPTADGEPNFKNFTPFGGWTKPSMKTCTEGADLAGTVVDTLWWP
;
A
#
# COMPACT_ATOMS: atom_id res chain seq x y z
N MET A 1 3.72 5.31 -2.82
CA MET A 1 4.09 4.84 -4.17
C MET A 1 3.86 5.99 -5.12
N ASP A 2 4.92 6.65 -5.58
CA ASP A 2 4.80 7.95 -6.27
C ASP A 2 3.93 7.85 -7.54
N SER A 3 2.71 8.38 -7.45
CA SER A 3 1.71 8.33 -8.53
C SER A 3 2.14 9.08 -9.80
N GLU A 4 3.09 10.00 -9.68
CA GLU A 4 3.61 10.82 -10.77
C GLU A 4 4.35 10.00 -11.84
N ASN A 5 4.84 8.81 -11.50
CA ASN A 5 5.66 7.96 -12.38
C ASN A 5 4.87 6.86 -13.11
N TRP A 6 3.55 6.77 -12.91
CA TRP A 6 2.72 5.65 -13.38
C TRP A 6 1.94 5.92 -14.67
N GLY A 7 2.23 7.01 -15.38
CA GLY A 7 1.51 7.45 -16.58
C GLY A 7 1.03 6.29 -17.47
N GLY A 8 -0.24 6.32 -17.91
CA GLY A 8 -0.87 5.20 -18.61
C GLY A 8 -2.37 5.10 -18.35
N ILE A 9 -2.96 3.96 -18.68
CA ILE A 9 -4.39 3.66 -18.45
C ILE A 9 -4.51 2.85 -17.14
N PRO A 10 -5.33 3.26 -16.16
CA PRO A 10 -5.37 2.62 -14.85
C PRO A 10 -5.66 1.09 -14.88
N THR A 11 -6.44 0.62 -15.85
CA THR A 11 -6.69 -0.81 -16.06
C THR A 11 -5.43 -1.58 -16.51
N THR A 12 -4.55 -0.94 -17.28
CA THR A 12 -3.27 -1.51 -17.69
C THR A 12 -2.32 -1.62 -16.50
N ASN A 13 -2.26 -0.59 -15.66
CA ASN A 13 -1.44 -0.58 -14.45
C ASN A 13 -1.90 -1.66 -13.45
N ALA A 14 -3.20 -1.75 -13.19
CA ALA A 14 -3.76 -2.81 -12.36
C ALA A 14 -3.44 -4.21 -12.93
N ARG A 15 -3.42 -4.40 -14.25
CA ARG A 15 -2.99 -5.67 -14.86
C ARG A 15 -1.50 -5.94 -14.61
N LEU A 16 -0.62 -4.97 -14.89
CA LEU A 16 0.83 -5.12 -14.73
C LEU A 16 1.24 -5.42 -13.29
N ILE A 17 0.62 -4.74 -12.31
CA ILE A 17 0.81 -5.05 -10.89
C ILE A 17 0.44 -6.52 -10.61
N GLY A 18 -0.66 -7.01 -11.19
CA GLY A 18 -1.05 -8.42 -11.07
C GLY A 18 0.01 -9.39 -11.58
N GLU A 19 0.67 -9.07 -12.69
CA GLU A 19 1.76 -9.88 -13.26
C GLU A 19 2.99 -9.91 -12.33
N TRP A 20 3.34 -8.78 -11.70
CA TRP A 20 4.43 -8.74 -10.71
C TRP A 20 4.09 -9.52 -9.44
N LEU A 21 2.87 -9.37 -8.93
CA LEU A 21 2.40 -10.12 -7.76
C LEU A 21 2.39 -11.63 -8.03
N GLN A 22 1.98 -12.04 -9.23
CA GLN A 22 2.03 -13.44 -9.65
C GLN A 22 3.48 -13.96 -9.73
N ALA A 23 4.38 -13.20 -10.35
CA ALA A 23 5.79 -13.58 -10.47
C ALA A 23 6.48 -13.76 -9.10
N LEU A 24 6.07 -13.01 -8.07
CA LEU A 24 6.54 -13.21 -6.69
C LEU A 24 5.98 -14.50 -6.08
N ARG A 25 4.68 -14.77 -6.28
CA ARG A 25 4.02 -16.00 -5.78
C ARG A 25 4.61 -17.27 -6.39
N GLU A 26 4.95 -17.24 -7.68
CA GLU A 26 5.62 -18.35 -8.37
C GLU A 26 7.01 -18.66 -7.78
N ARG A 27 7.62 -17.69 -7.08
CA ARG A 27 8.88 -17.85 -6.34
C ARG A 27 8.67 -18.19 -4.86
N GLY A 28 7.45 -18.52 -4.45
CA GLY A 28 7.11 -18.83 -3.05
C GLY A 28 7.05 -17.61 -2.13
N ILE A 29 7.06 -16.39 -2.67
CA ILE A 29 6.99 -15.14 -1.89
C ILE A 29 5.52 -14.73 -1.75
N THR A 30 5.11 -14.32 -0.55
CA THR A 30 3.78 -13.74 -0.31
C THR A 30 3.86 -12.22 -0.44
N PRO A 31 3.38 -11.62 -1.54
CA PRO A 31 3.50 -10.18 -1.74
C PRO A 31 2.46 -9.39 -0.94
N GLY A 32 2.83 -8.16 -0.59
CA GLY A 32 1.92 -7.10 -0.12
C GLY A 32 1.96 -5.90 -1.06
N VAL A 33 1.02 -4.98 -0.88
CA VAL A 33 0.92 -3.71 -1.61
C VAL A 33 1.04 -2.57 -0.60
N VAL A 34 1.86 -1.56 -0.90
CA VAL A 34 1.94 -0.31 -0.14
C VAL A 34 1.38 0.82 -1.00
N THR A 35 0.31 1.48 -0.54
CA THR A 35 -0.35 2.55 -1.29
C THR A 35 -1.32 3.31 -0.39
N THR A 36 -1.53 4.60 -0.67
CA THR A 36 -2.70 5.33 -0.15
C THR A 36 -3.92 5.12 -1.06
N ALA A 37 -5.10 5.51 -0.56
CA ALA A 37 -6.34 5.52 -1.36
C ALA A 37 -6.23 6.43 -2.60
N SER A 38 -5.59 7.60 -2.45
CA SER A 38 -5.40 8.57 -3.54
C SER A 38 -4.46 8.04 -4.62
N GLU A 39 -3.33 7.44 -4.21
CA GLU A 39 -2.38 6.80 -5.12
C GLU A 39 -3.04 5.62 -5.86
N TRP A 40 -3.74 4.75 -5.14
CA TRP A 40 -4.40 3.59 -5.74
C TRP A 40 -5.48 3.98 -6.75
N ASN A 41 -6.26 5.02 -6.42
CA ASN A 41 -7.25 5.55 -7.35
C ASN A 41 -6.60 6.12 -8.62
N THR A 42 -5.55 6.93 -8.46
CA THR A 42 -4.82 7.53 -9.59
C THR A 42 -4.16 6.48 -10.48
N ILE A 43 -3.52 5.48 -9.87
CA ILE A 43 -2.67 4.51 -10.58
C ILE A 43 -3.50 3.35 -11.13
N CYS A 44 -4.44 2.83 -10.35
CA CYS A 44 -5.18 1.59 -10.63
C CYS A 44 -6.67 1.81 -10.85
N GLY A 45 -7.18 3.05 -10.79
CA GLY A 45 -8.60 3.35 -11.01
C GLY A 45 -9.47 2.73 -9.93
N ASN A 46 -8.95 2.64 -8.71
CA ASN A 46 -9.60 2.02 -7.56
C ASN A 46 -9.97 0.54 -7.78
N SER A 47 -9.22 -0.18 -8.63
CA SER A 47 -9.44 -1.61 -8.89
C SER A 47 -9.41 -2.45 -7.62
N ASP A 48 -10.32 -3.41 -7.49
CA ASP A 48 -10.43 -4.36 -6.37
C ASP A 48 -9.68 -5.68 -6.60
N ARG A 49 -9.08 -5.85 -7.78
CA ARG A 49 -8.43 -7.08 -8.26
C ARG A 49 -7.36 -7.62 -7.31
N HIS A 50 -6.72 -6.73 -6.54
CA HIS A 50 -5.57 -7.05 -5.69
C HIS A 50 -5.87 -7.05 -4.20
N SER A 51 -7.14 -6.88 -3.81
CA SER A 51 -7.62 -6.84 -2.42
C SER A 51 -7.27 -8.07 -1.57
N SER A 52 -6.94 -9.20 -2.22
CA SER A 52 -6.46 -10.41 -1.54
C SER A 52 -5.02 -10.30 -1.02
N CYS A 53 -4.24 -9.32 -1.47
CA CYS A 53 -2.89 -9.06 -0.97
C CYS A 53 -2.94 -8.32 0.37
N ARG A 54 -1.90 -8.49 1.20
CA ARG A 54 -1.74 -7.67 2.41
C ARG A 54 -1.53 -6.21 2.01
N LEU A 55 -2.22 -5.30 2.69
CA LEU A 55 -2.08 -3.86 2.49
C LEU A 55 -1.22 -3.25 3.59
N TRP A 56 -0.22 -2.47 3.20
CA TRP A 56 0.43 -1.49 4.05
C TRP A 56 -0.10 -0.10 3.69
N ASP A 57 -0.81 0.53 4.63
CA ASP A 57 -1.28 1.92 4.50
C ASP A 57 -0.18 2.89 4.99
N PRO A 58 0.44 3.70 4.12
CA PRO A 58 1.49 4.61 4.53
C PRO A 58 0.95 5.91 5.14
N THR A 59 -0.36 6.06 5.34
CA THR A 59 -0.96 7.28 5.88
C THR A 59 -0.67 7.44 7.38
N ALA A 60 0.38 8.18 7.71
CA ALA A 60 0.78 8.47 9.08
C ALA A 60 -0.18 9.45 9.78
N ASP A 61 -0.60 9.09 11.00
CA ASP A 61 -1.45 9.91 11.87
C ASP A 61 -0.97 9.94 13.34
N GLY A 62 0.20 9.33 13.62
CA GLY A 62 0.75 9.20 14.97
C GLY A 62 0.09 8.11 15.83
N GLU A 63 -0.92 7.40 15.31
CA GLU A 63 -1.76 6.51 16.10
C GLU A 63 -1.52 5.02 15.74
N PRO A 64 -1.21 4.15 16.72
CA PRO A 64 -0.99 2.73 16.50
C PRO A 64 -2.31 1.96 16.39
N ASN A 65 -3.16 2.36 15.43
CA ASN A 65 -4.44 1.72 15.13
C ASN A 65 -4.91 2.06 13.70
N PHE A 66 -5.94 1.36 13.20
CA PHE A 66 -6.50 1.58 11.85
C PHE A 66 -7.76 2.45 11.83
N LYS A 67 -8.03 3.29 12.85
CA LYS A 67 -9.28 4.07 12.92
C LYS A 67 -9.40 5.13 11.81
N ASN A 68 -8.26 5.61 11.29
CA ASN A 68 -8.21 6.57 10.20
C ASN A 68 -8.33 5.93 8.80
N PHE A 69 -8.30 4.60 8.71
CA PHE A 69 -8.37 3.90 7.44
C PHE A 69 -9.77 3.97 6.83
N THR A 70 -9.85 4.38 5.58
CA THR A 70 -11.08 4.30 4.77
C THR A 70 -10.91 3.21 3.72
N PRO A 71 -11.86 2.26 3.57
CA PRO A 71 -11.78 1.21 2.55
C PRO A 71 -11.63 1.75 1.12
N PHE A 72 -10.73 1.15 0.36
CA PHE A 72 -10.51 1.44 -1.07
C PHE A 72 -9.97 0.18 -1.76
N GLY A 73 -10.07 0.09 -3.09
CA GLY A 73 -9.48 -1.01 -3.87
C GLY A 73 -9.86 -2.42 -3.38
N GLY A 74 -11.05 -2.57 -2.80
CA GLY A 74 -11.51 -3.82 -2.18
C GLY A 74 -10.91 -4.16 -0.81
N TRP A 75 -9.89 -3.44 -0.33
CA TRP A 75 -9.38 -3.60 1.04
C TRP A 75 -10.32 -2.97 2.05
N THR A 76 -10.79 -3.77 3.00
CA THR A 76 -11.63 -3.31 4.13
C THR A 76 -10.82 -3.02 5.39
N LYS A 77 -9.58 -3.53 5.47
CA LYS A 77 -8.61 -3.22 6.52
C LYS A 77 -7.18 -3.41 6.00
N PRO A 78 -6.22 -2.60 6.47
CA PRO A 78 -4.80 -2.84 6.23
C PRO A 78 -4.28 -3.98 7.13
N SER A 79 -3.10 -4.49 6.79
CA SER A 79 -2.32 -5.43 7.59
C SER A 79 -1.23 -4.73 8.41
N MET A 80 -0.79 -3.56 7.96
CA MET A 80 0.27 -2.74 8.56
C MET A 80 -0.01 -1.27 8.21
N LYS A 81 0.43 -0.34 9.06
CA LYS A 81 0.44 1.09 8.72
C LYS A 81 1.76 1.76 9.10
N THR A 82 2.04 2.89 8.47
CA THR A 82 3.01 3.86 9.00
C THR A 82 2.35 4.66 10.14
N CYS A 83 3.02 4.78 11.27
CA CYS A 83 2.58 5.58 12.41
C CYS A 83 3.17 6.99 12.37
N THR A 84 4.48 7.08 12.15
CA THR A 84 5.20 8.36 12.09
C THR A 84 6.19 8.31 10.94
N GLU A 85 6.15 9.33 10.09
CA GLU A 85 7.18 9.55 9.08
C GLU A 85 8.32 10.37 9.67
N GLY A 86 9.55 9.97 9.40
CA GLY A 86 10.73 10.73 9.76
C GLY A 86 10.99 10.91 11.27
N ALA A 87 10.72 9.88 12.08
CA ALA A 87 11.08 9.86 13.49
C ALA A 87 12.61 9.79 13.69
N ASP A 88 13.15 10.56 14.63
CA ASP A 88 14.55 10.45 15.04
C ASP A 88 14.71 9.28 16.03
N LEU A 89 15.36 8.22 15.57
CA LEU A 89 15.80 7.10 16.39
C LEU A 89 17.32 7.16 16.55
N ALA A 90 17.78 7.83 17.61
CA ALA A 90 19.19 7.95 17.98
C ALA A 90 20.10 8.48 16.85
N GLY A 91 19.65 9.54 16.16
CA GLY A 91 20.36 10.17 15.05
C GLY A 91 20.05 9.58 13.67
N THR A 92 19.13 8.62 13.59
CA THR A 92 18.67 8.03 12.32
C THR A 92 17.21 8.40 12.09
N VAL A 93 16.92 8.98 10.93
CA VAL A 93 15.55 9.30 10.51
C VAL A 93 14.91 8.03 9.96
N VAL A 94 13.84 7.56 10.61
CA VAL A 94 13.13 6.33 10.27
C VAL A 94 11.63 6.54 10.25
N ASP A 95 10.93 5.75 9.44
CA ASP A 95 9.48 5.63 9.54
C ASP A 95 9.14 4.57 10.59
N THR A 96 8.24 4.90 11.51
CA THR A 96 7.75 3.92 12.49
C THR A 96 6.52 3.22 11.94
N LEU A 97 6.43 1.91 12.16
CA LEU A 97 5.36 1.07 11.65
C LEU A 97 4.56 0.46 12.79
N TRP A 98 3.28 0.19 12.54
CA TRP A 98 2.41 -0.55 13.46
C TRP A 98 1.66 -1.66 12.74
N TRP A 99 1.51 -2.77 13.47
CA TRP A 99 0.68 -3.92 13.12
C TRP A 99 0.10 -4.52 14.41
N PRO A 100 -1.11 -5.09 14.38
CA PRO A 100 -1.74 -5.73 15.53
C PRO A 100 -1.18 -7.12 15.87
#